data_AF-A0A662S3Y3-F1
#
_entry.id   AF-A0A662S3Y3-F1
#
_cell.length_a   1.000
_cell.length_b   1.000
_cell.length_c   1.000
_cell.angle_alpha   90.00
_cell.angle_beta   90.00
_cell.angle_gamma   90.00
#
_symmetry.space_group_name_H-M   'P 1'
#
loop_
_entity.id
_entity.type
_entity.pdbx_description
1 polymer ?
#
loop_
_entity_poly.entity_id
_entity_poly.type
_entity_poly.pdbx_seq_one_letter_code
_entity_poly.pdbx_strand_id
1 'polypeptide(L)'
;MKLSTFNLSKKDRRRRESDYNLKTKRILILGAGAAGTIVANKLARDLRREIAKDEVEIKILDKNDVSVNQAGFTFIPFGFYTPDDIRRPRRKLISPRVKAIFGKDGEVARVDLGNREVTVRSGKKYGYDYLLIATGCTQDVESVPGLSKDFNTFYT
;
A
#
# COMPACT_ATOMS: atom_id res chain seq x y z
N MET A 1 17.67 39.32 37.15
CA MET A 1 16.48 38.69 36.54
C MET A 1 16.77 37.20 36.37
N LYS A 2 16.33 36.34 37.30
CA LYS A 2 16.68 34.91 37.34
C LYS A 2 15.72 34.11 36.44
N LEU A 3 16.24 33.37 35.46
CA LEU A 3 15.48 32.32 34.77
C LEU A 3 15.33 31.12 35.70
N SER A 4 14.09 30.77 36.05
CA SER A 4 13.78 29.52 36.74
C SER A 4 13.79 28.36 35.74
N THR A 5 14.83 27.53 35.81
CA THR A 5 14.82 26.20 35.17
C THR A 5 13.85 25.29 35.93
N PHE A 6 12.70 25.00 35.32
CA PHE A 6 11.78 23.96 35.76
C PHE A 6 12.44 22.58 35.56
N ASN A 7 13.04 22.03 36.62
CA ASN A 7 13.49 20.65 36.64
C ASN A 7 12.31 19.73 37.00
N LEU A 8 11.78 19.03 36.00
CA LEU A 8 10.78 17.98 36.21
C LEU A 8 11.43 16.68 36.72
N SER A 9 10.78 16.06 37.69
CA SER A 9 11.17 14.77 38.26
C SER A 9 11.14 13.65 37.21
N LYS A 10 12.08 12.69 37.29
CA LYS A 10 12.07 11.45 36.49
C LYS A 10 10.73 10.69 36.61
N LYS A 11 10.01 10.86 37.72
CA LYS A 11 8.69 10.25 37.98
C LYS A 11 7.58 10.91 37.14
N ASP A 12 7.67 12.23 36.91
CA ASP A 12 6.73 13.00 36.08
C ASP A 12 6.97 12.81 34.58
N ARG A 13 8.21 12.48 34.18
CA ARG A 13 8.51 11.98 32.83
C ARG A 13 7.91 10.60 32.59
N ARG A 14 8.08 9.65 33.53
CA ARG A 14 7.52 8.29 33.42
C ARG A 14 5.99 8.25 33.42
N ARG A 15 5.32 9.14 34.17
CA ARG A 15 3.84 9.23 34.19
C ARG A 15 3.25 9.76 32.88
N ARG A 16 3.96 10.59 32.12
CA ARG A 16 3.47 11.07 30.81
C ARG A 16 3.72 10.08 29.66
N GLU A 17 4.68 9.18 29.83
CA GLU A 17 5.00 8.14 28.83
C GLU A 17 4.05 6.94 28.90
N SER A 18 3.48 6.65 30.08
CA SER A 18 2.52 5.55 30.29
C SER A 18 1.10 5.85 29.77
N ASP A 19 0.77 7.13 29.57
CA ASP A 19 -0.58 7.58 29.21
C ASP A 19 -0.76 7.82 27.70
N TYR A 20 0.32 7.68 26.91
CA TYR A 20 0.19 7.38 25.49
C TYR A 20 -0.26 5.93 25.35
N ASN A 21 -1.57 5.75 25.49
CA ASN A 21 -2.33 4.62 24.97
C ASN A 21 -1.63 4.12 23.69
N LEU A 22 -1.02 2.91 23.72
CA LEU A 22 -0.18 2.34 22.66
C LEU A 22 -1.04 2.11 21.40
N LYS A 23 -1.38 3.20 20.71
CA LYS A 23 -2.23 3.19 19.53
C LYS A 23 -1.38 2.60 18.41
N THR A 24 -1.77 1.40 17.95
CA THR A 24 -1.20 0.75 16.78
C THR A 24 -1.06 1.74 15.63
N LYS A 25 0.17 1.94 15.17
CA LYS A 25 0.46 2.81 14.01
C LYS A 25 0.01 2.11 12.74
N ARG A 26 -0.80 2.79 11.93
CA ARG A 26 -1.39 2.22 10.71
C ARG A 26 -0.65 2.71 9.48
N ILE A 27 -0.01 1.80 8.76
CA ILE A 27 0.60 2.04 7.46
C ILE A 27 -0.36 1.49 6.39
N LEU A 28 -0.86 2.38 5.54
CA LEU A 28 -1.73 2.02 4.43
C LEU A 28 -1.00 2.19 3.11
N ILE A 29 -1.02 1.15 2.28
CA ILE A 29 -0.39 1.12 0.96
C ILE A 29 -1.49 0.96 -0.09
N LEU A 30 -1.53 1.88 -1.06
CA LEU A 30 -2.47 1.85 -2.17
C LEU A 30 -1.77 1.34 -3.42
N GLY A 31 -2.22 0.21 -3.97
CA GLY A 31 -1.60 -0.48 -5.09
C GLY A 31 -0.64 -1.57 -4.60
N ALA A 32 -0.89 -2.81 -5.02
CA ALA A 32 -0.05 -3.98 -4.76
C ALA A 32 0.82 -4.33 -5.97
N GLY A 33 1.16 -3.35 -6.82
CA GLY A 33 2.11 -3.52 -7.92
C GLY A 33 3.54 -3.76 -7.42
N ALA A 34 4.52 -3.61 -8.30
CA ALA A 34 5.92 -3.86 -7.95
C ALA A 34 6.38 -3.03 -6.73
N ALA A 35 6.22 -1.70 -6.77
CA ALA A 35 6.64 -0.82 -5.69
C ALA A 35 5.89 -1.09 -4.37
N GLY A 36 4.56 -1.19 -4.42
CA GLY A 36 3.74 -1.43 -3.22
C GLY A 36 4.07 -2.76 -2.54
N THR A 37 4.24 -3.83 -3.32
CA THR A 37 4.63 -5.15 -2.80
C THR A 37 6.05 -5.14 -2.21
N ILE A 38 7.02 -4.52 -2.89
CA ILE A 38 8.41 -4.41 -2.40
C ILE A 38 8.44 -3.67 -1.06
N VAL A 39 7.79 -2.50 -0.98
CA VAL A 39 7.79 -1.70 0.25
C VAL A 39 7.04 -2.42 1.37
N ALA A 40 5.88 -3.03 1.09
CA ALA A 40 5.13 -3.80 2.09
C ALA A 40 5.97 -4.92 2.70
N ASN A 41 6.66 -5.70 1.85
CA ASN A 41 7.51 -6.80 2.30
C ASN A 41 8.74 -6.31 3.08
N LYS A 42 9.37 -5.23 2.62
CA LYS A 42 10.49 -4.60 3.33
C LYS A 42 10.07 -4.12 4.71
N LEU A 43 8.96 -3.38 4.82
CA LEU A 43 8.43 -2.91 6.09
C LEU A 43 8.05 -4.08 7.01
N ALA A 44 7.40 -5.11 6.49
CA ALA A 44 7.02 -6.29 7.27
C ALA A 44 8.22 -7.07 7.83
N ARG A 45 9.35 -7.06 7.12
CA ARG A 45 10.61 -7.65 7.58
C ARG A 45 11.29 -6.75 8.62
N ASP A 46 11.40 -5.47 8.32
CA ASP A 46 12.19 -4.51 9.11
C ASP A 46 11.47 -4.17 10.43
N LEU A 47 10.12 -4.12 10.44
CA LEU A 47 9.27 -3.83 11.60
C LEU A 47 8.64 -5.08 12.23
N ARG A 48 9.27 -6.26 12.05
CA ARG A 48 8.70 -7.54 12.47
C ARG A 48 8.38 -7.63 13.97
N ARG A 49 9.13 -6.91 14.81
CA ARG A 49 8.99 -6.98 16.28
C ARG A 49 7.82 -6.13 16.74
N GLU A 50 7.67 -4.96 16.14
CA GLU A 50 6.61 -3.98 16.36
C GLU A 50 5.28 -4.55 15.89
N ILE A 51 5.25 -5.22 14.73
CA ILE A 51 4.07 -5.97 14.25
C ILE A 51 3.70 -7.08 15.24
N ALA A 52 4.67 -7.83 15.76
CA ALA A 52 4.41 -8.91 16.72
C ALA A 52 3.92 -8.42 18.09
N LYS A 53 4.11 -7.14 18.39
CA LYS A 53 3.61 -6.47 19.60
C LYS A 53 2.34 -5.64 19.35
N ASP A 54 1.75 -5.74 18.16
CA ASP A 54 0.61 -4.93 17.73
C ASP A 54 0.86 -3.41 17.79
N GLU A 55 2.11 -2.98 17.76
CA GLU A 55 2.50 -1.56 17.72
C GLU A 55 2.37 -0.98 16.30
N VAL A 56 2.44 -1.83 15.27
CA VAL A 56 2.34 -1.45 13.85
C VAL A 56 1.43 -2.42 13.09
N GLU A 57 0.52 -1.87 12.29
CA GLU A 57 -0.29 -2.61 11.32
C GLU A 57 0.01 -2.13 9.91
N ILE A 58 0.27 -3.06 8.99
CA ILE A 58 0.45 -2.77 7.56
C ILE A 58 -0.72 -3.35 6.77
N LYS A 59 -1.40 -2.49 6.01
CA LYS A 59 -2.45 -2.87 5.05
C LYS A 59 -2.03 -2.49 3.64
N ILE A 60 -2.30 -3.37 2.68
CA ILE A 60 -2.14 -3.09 1.26
C ILE A 60 -3.45 -3.34 0.52
N LEU A 61 -3.87 -2.36 -0.27
CA LEU A 61 -5.13 -2.36 -1.01
C LEU A 61 -4.84 -2.46 -2.51
N ASP A 62 -5.50 -3.37 -3.21
CA ASP A 62 -5.49 -3.41 -4.68
C ASP A 62 -6.84 -3.89 -5.20
N LYS A 63 -7.22 -3.50 -6.41
CA LYS A 63 -8.47 -3.99 -7.03
C LYS A 63 -8.36 -5.43 -7.49
N ASN A 64 -7.16 -5.90 -7.84
CA ASN A 64 -6.90 -7.22 -8.41
C ASN A 64 -6.14 -8.10 -7.43
N ASP A 65 -6.48 -9.39 -7.37
CA ASP A 65 -5.78 -10.41 -6.58
C ASP A 65 -4.72 -11.19 -7.38
N VAL A 66 -4.63 -10.95 -8.69
CA VAL A 66 -3.61 -11.50 -9.59
C VAL A 66 -2.57 -10.43 -9.93
N SER A 67 -1.29 -10.80 -9.82
CA SER A 67 -0.15 -10.02 -10.25
C SER A 67 0.20 -10.41 -11.67
N VAL A 68 0.47 -9.42 -12.50
CA VAL A 68 0.98 -9.61 -13.86
C VAL A 68 2.37 -8.98 -13.91
N ASN A 69 3.39 -9.76 -14.27
CA ASN A 69 4.72 -9.21 -14.55
C ASN A 69 4.71 -8.55 -15.94
N GLN A 70 4.48 -7.24 -15.96
CA GLN A 70 4.35 -6.47 -17.19
C GLN A 70 5.62 -6.48 -18.07
N ALA A 71 6.80 -6.72 -17.49
CA ALA A 71 8.04 -6.88 -18.26
C ALA A 71 7.99 -8.11 -19.18
N GLY A 72 7.13 -9.08 -18.87
CA GLY A 72 6.94 -10.29 -19.66
C GLY A 72 6.13 -10.10 -20.94
N PHE A 73 5.37 -9.00 -21.07
CA PHE A 73 4.45 -8.81 -22.19
C PHE A 73 5.15 -8.80 -23.56
N THR A 74 6.34 -8.20 -23.66
CA THR A 74 7.12 -8.16 -24.90
C THR A 74 7.49 -9.55 -25.42
N PHE A 75 7.53 -10.57 -24.55
CA PHE A 75 7.96 -11.93 -24.90
C PHE A 75 6.82 -12.84 -25.37
N ILE A 76 5.55 -12.45 -25.14
CA ILE A 76 4.38 -13.26 -25.50
C ILE A 76 4.18 -13.36 -27.03
N PRO A 77 4.24 -12.26 -27.81
CA PRO A 77 4.02 -12.33 -29.27
C PRO A 77 5.04 -13.19 -30.01
N PHE A 78 6.21 -13.40 -29.41
CA PHE A 78 7.30 -14.21 -29.98
C PHE A 78 7.29 -15.66 -29.47
N GLY A 79 6.30 -16.04 -28.66
CA GLY A 79 6.16 -17.39 -28.13
C GLY A 79 7.18 -17.78 -27.05
N PHE A 80 7.95 -16.82 -26.51
CA PHE A 80 8.91 -17.10 -25.43
C PHE A 80 8.20 -17.29 -24.09
N TYR A 81 7.09 -16.58 -23.86
CA TYR A 81 6.23 -16.73 -22.68
C TYR A 81 4.77 -16.92 -23.08
N THR A 82 4.02 -17.57 -22.20
CA THR A 82 2.57 -17.62 -22.19
C THR A 82 2.00 -16.55 -21.22
N PRO A 83 0.72 -16.17 -21.35
CA PRO A 83 0.07 -15.30 -20.36
C PRO A 83 0.14 -15.84 -18.93
N ASP A 84 0.14 -17.17 -18.75
CA ASP A 84 0.19 -17.79 -17.42
C ASP A 84 1.59 -17.70 -16.78
N ASP A 85 2.66 -17.68 -17.58
CA ASP A 85 4.04 -17.54 -17.09
C ASP A 85 4.26 -16.22 -16.33
N ILE A 86 3.51 -15.18 -16.72
CA ILE A 86 3.64 -13.84 -16.15
C ILE A 86 2.57 -13.57 -15.06
N ARG A 87 1.68 -14.51 -14.79
CA ARG A 87 0.59 -14.37 -13.80
C ARG A 87 0.88 -15.13 -12.52
N ARG A 88 0.71 -14.46 -11.38
CA ARG A 88 0.85 -15.07 -10.05
C ARG A 88 -0.23 -14.55 -9.09
N PRO A 89 -0.80 -15.38 -8.21
CA PRO A 89 -1.66 -14.87 -7.13
C PRO A 89 -0.89 -13.88 -6.26
N ARG A 90 -1.38 -12.65 -6.08
CA ARG A 90 -0.68 -11.59 -5.32
C ARG A 90 -0.42 -11.97 -3.88
N ARG A 91 -1.34 -12.72 -3.27
CA ARG A 91 -1.16 -13.26 -1.90
C ARG A 91 0.15 -14.04 -1.74
N LYS A 92 0.64 -14.71 -2.79
CA LYS A 92 1.91 -15.45 -2.74
C LYS A 92 3.14 -14.54 -2.79
N LEU A 93 2.99 -13.29 -3.24
CA LEU A 93 4.07 -12.31 -3.37
C LEU A 93 4.18 -11.37 -2.16
N ILE A 94 3.16 -11.37 -1.29
CA ILE A 94 3.04 -10.45 -0.16
C ILE A 94 3.27 -11.24 1.14
N SER A 95 4.08 -10.68 2.03
CA SER A 95 4.36 -11.22 3.36
C SER A 95 3.05 -11.51 4.12
N PRO A 96 2.92 -12.67 4.79
CA PRO A 96 1.72 -12.98 5.57
C PRO A 96 1.51 -12.04 6.77
N ARG A 97 2.51 -11.24 7.12
CA ARG A 97 2.42 -10.17 8.15
C ARG A 97 1.72 -8.91 7.64
N VAL A 98 1.48 -8.79 6.33
CA VAL A 98 0.78 -7.67 5.71
C VAL A 98 -0.67 -8.07 5.45
N LYS A 99 -1.61 -7.23 5.88
CA LYS A 99 -3.05 -7.43 5.61
C LYS A 99 -3.36 -6.98 4.18
N ALA A 100 -3.32 -7.94 3.24
CA ALA A 100 -3.66 -7.71 1.84
C ALA A 100 -5.17 -7.82 1.59
N ILE A 101 -5.75 -6.78 1.01
CA ILE A 101 -7.18 -6.65 0.74
C ILE A 101 -7.37 -6.38 -0.75
N PHE A 102 -8.24 -7.17 -1.38
CA PHE A 102 -8.44 -7.19 -2.83
C PHE A 102 -9.92 -6.96 -3.22
N GLY A 103 -10.19 -6.78 -4.51
CA GLY A 103 -11.54 -6.59 -5.03
C GLY A 103 -12.15 -5.26 -4.60
N LYS A 104 -13.47 -5.19 -4.41
CA LYS A 104 -14.18 -3.95 -4.04
C LYS A 104 -13.70 -3.32 -2.74
N ASP A 105 -13.19 -4.13 -1.80
CA ASP A 105 -12.65 -3.66 -0.52
C ASP A 105 -11.19 -3.20 -0.59
N GLY A 106 -10.50 -3.46 -1.72
CA GLY A 106 -9.13 -3.03 -2.01
C GLY A 106 -9.03 -2.03 -3.17
N GLU A 107 -10.09 -1.86 -3.95
CA GLU A 107 -10.16 -0.87 -5.02
C GLU A 107 -10.37 0.53 -4.43
N VAL A 108 -9.36 1.39 -4.54
CA VAL A 108 -9.42 2.77 -4.05
C VAL A 108 -10.37 3.61 -4.91
N ALA A 109 -11.32 4.28 -4.27
CA ALA A 109 -12.25 5.20 -4.94
C ALA A 109 -11.95 6.67 -4.61
N ARG A 110 -11.50 6.97 -3.39
CA ARG A 110 -11.14 8.33 -2.96
C ARG A 110 -10.06 8.32 -1.90
N VAL A 111 -9.13 9.26 -1.99
CA VAL A 111 -8.15 9.57 -0.94
C VAL A 111 -8.48 10.94 -0.36
N ASP A 112 -8.69 11.00 0.95
CA ASP A 112 -8.89 12.25 1.69
C ASP A 112 -7.67 12.50 2.59
N LEU A 113 -6.80 13.40 2.15
CA LEU A 113 -5.57 13.72 2.87
C LEU A 113 -5.82 14.56 4.13
N GLY A 114 -6.89 15.37 4.14
CA GLY A 114 -7.26 16.21 5.28
C GLY A 114 -7.73 15.37 6.46
N ASN A 115 -8.58 14.38 6.20
CA ASN A 115 -9.11 13.46 7.21
C ASN A 115 -8.23 12.21 7.43
N ARG A 116 -7.14 12.06 6.66
CA ARG A 116 -6.26 10.88 6.66
C ARG A 116 -7.03 9.56 6.47
N GLU A 117 -7.89 9.55 5.47
CA GLU A 117 -8.80 8.44 5.17
C GLU A 117 -8.74 8.04 3.69
N VAL A 118 -8.92 6.76 3.40
CA VAL A 118 -9.13 6.23 2.06
C VAL A 118 -10.46 5.49 2.01
N THR A 119 -11.29 5.86 1.05
CA THR A 119 -12.56 5.17 0.75
C THR A 119 -12.34 4.22 -0.42
N VAL A 120 -12.73 2.97 -0.26
CA VAL A 120 -12.69 1.95 -1.31
C VAL A 120 -14.05 1.80 -2.01
N ARG A 121 -14.09 1.07 -3.13
CA ARG A 121 -15.26 0.94 -3.99
C ARG A 121 -16.49 0.37 -3.27
N SER A 122 -16.29 -0.46 -2.25
CA SER A 122 -17.38 -0.95 -1.38
C SER A 122 -18.01 0.11 -0.47
N GLY A 123 -17.42 1.30 -0.37
CA GLY A 123 -17.81 2.36 0.57
C GLY A 123 -17.10 2.26 1.92
N LYS A 124 -16.35 1.18 2.18
CA LYS A 124 -15.54 1.04 3.39
C LYS A 124 -14.44 2.09 3.44
N LYS A 125 -14.10 2.52 4.67
CA LYS A 125 -13.10 3.54 4.96
C LYS A 125 -11.92 2.96 5.72
N TYR A 126 -10.71 3.37 5.34
CA TYR A 126 -9.46 3.02 6.01
C TYR A 126 -8.74 4.30 6.45
N GLY A 127 -8.66 4.50 7.76
CA GLY A 127 -7.80 5.55 8.32
C GLY A 127 -6.34 5.10 8.38
N TYR A 128 -5.41 6.06 8.27
CA TYR A 128 -3.97 5.79 8.30
C TYR A 128 -3.21 6.82 9.15
N ASP A 129 -2.02 6.42 9.60
CA ASP A 129 -1.01 7.34 10.15
C ASP A 129 0.06 7.63 9.10
N TYR A 130 0.38 6.63 8.26
CA TYR A 130 1.26 6.76 7.10
C TYR A 130 0.57 6.20 5.85
N LEU A 131 0.68 6.93 4.74
CA LEU A 131 0.12 6.54 3.44
C LEU A 131 1.24 6.41 2.41
N LEU A 132 1.27 5.27 1.72
CA LEU A 132 2.05 5.08 0.50
C LEU A 132 1.10 4.96 -0.68
N ILE A 133 1.26 5.83 -1.67
CA ILE A 133 0.53 5.74 -2.94
C ILE A 133 1.46 5.10 -3.97
N ALA A 134 1.15 3.87 -4.36
CA ALA A 134 1.89 3.04 -5.31
C ALA A 134 0.96 2.42 -6.37
N THR A 135 -0.05 3.19 -6.80
CA THR A 135 -1.12 2.75 -7.71
C THR A 135 -0.68 2.57 -9.16
N GLY A 136 0.55 2.97 -9.49
CA GLY A 136 1.05 2.98 -10.87
C GLY A 136 0.34 4.04 -11.71
N CYS A 137 0.23 3.78 -13.00
CA CYS A 137 -0.39 4.64 -13.99
C CYS A 137 -1.39 3.87 -14.85
N THR A 138 -2.24 4.59 -15.57
CA THR A 138 -3.15 4.06 -16.59
C THR A 138 -2.81 4.67 -17.93
N GLN A 139 -3.09 3.96 -19.02
CA GLN A 139 -2.98 4.50 -20.36
C GLN A 139 -4.12 5.48 -20.61
N ASP A 140 -3.81 6.63 -21.22
CA ASP A 140 -4.79 7.62 -21.65
C ASP A 140 -4.90 7.58 -23.18
N VAL A 141 -5.54 6.53 -23.70
CA VAL A 141 -5.64 6.27 -25.14
C VAL A 141 -6.46 7.36 -25.85
N GLU A 142 -7.43 7.95 -25.16
CA GLU A 142 -8.31 8.99 -25.71
C GLU A 142 -7.59 10.34 -25.89
N SER A 143 -6.45 10.56 -25.23
CA SER A 143 -5.65 11.79 -25.41
C SER A 143 -5.09 11.95 -26.82
N VAL A 144 -5.03 10.87 -27.62
CA VAL A 144 -4.54 10.88 -29.00
C VAL A 144 -5.73 10.65 -29.95
N PRO A 145 -6.18 11.68 -30.69
CA PRO A 145 -7.31 11.56 -31.60
C PRO A 145 -7.15 10.41 -32.60
N GLY A 146 -8.12 9.50 -32.62
CA GLY A 146 -8.15 8.35 -33.53
C GLY A 146 -7.43 7.10 -33.03
N LEU A 147 -6.59 7.18 -31.99
CA LEU A 147 -5.83 6.03 -31.48
C LEU A 147 -6.74 4.94 -30.92
N SER A 148 -7.80 5.31 -30.18
CA SER A 148 -8.73 4.36 -29.56
C SER A 148 -9.45 3.45 -30.55
N LYS A 149 -9.51 3.83 -31.84
CA LYS A 149 -10.16 3.02 -32.90
C LYS A 149 -9.29 1.87 -33.39
N ASP A 150 -7.98 1.92 -33.20
CA ASP A 150 -7.03 0.92 -33.73
C ASP A 150 -5.82 0.72 -32.77
N PHE A 151 -6.09 0.72 -31.47
CA PHE A 151 -5.05 0.60 -30.45
C PHE A 151 -4.64 -0.86 -30.24
N ASN A 152 -3.62 -1.29 -30.98
CA ASN A 152 -3.00 -2.61 -30.83
C ASN A 152 -1.78 -2.51 -29.91
N THR A 153 -1.93 -2.94 -28.65
CA THR A 153 -0.82 -2.95 -27.68
C THR A 153 -0.65 -4.33 -27.06
N PHE A 154 0.60 -4.67 -26.75
CA PHE A 154 0.91 -5.87 -25.97
C PHE A 154 0.86 -5.63 -24.46
N TYR A 155 0.57 -4.41 -24.01
CA TYR A 155 0.55 -4.02 -22.58
C TYR A 155 -0.83 -4.16 -21.88
N THR A 156 -1.82 -4.76 -22.54
CA THR A 156 -3.18 -4.96 -22.01
C THR A 156 -3.67 -6.38 -22.20
#